data_AF-A0A1Y1MG41-F1
#
_entry.id   AF-A0A1Y1MG41-F1
#
_cell.length_a   1.000
_cell.length_b   1.000
_cell.length_c   1.000
_cell.angle_alpha   90.00
_cell.angle_beta   90.00
_cell.angle_gamma   90.00
#
_symmetry.space_group_name_H-M   'P 1'
#
loop_
_entity.id
_entity.type
_entity.pdbx_description
1 polymer ?
#
loop_
_entity_poly.entity_id
_entity_poly.type
_entity_poly.pdbx_seq_one_letter_code
_entity_poly.pdbx_strand_id
1 'polypeptide(L)'
;MNPDPTVRNTFLSVVIGNIFLWLGFLAIPPAGVQRSISLPSLQRAKRANAITTILAGLSKLFCCFLGLVTYAKYANCDPFSIGLIKKLDQIFPYFVADIGKSVPGLSGLFVAGLCTATLGALSNLLNSVSAICYLDFLIHVLPKGGKVANSSTAVKVITAIVGVISATLIFVAENLGSLFELLHCVHGITEGPLLGAFTLGLLIPRSNTKGALIGVLSSVGIMSYIVIQHQIYVWNGAIPHLPKPLRTTECNATYLNESLVTTITSTSEAPLWLFRLSFQYYTGIGTVLTILIGVLISVLTTKESEVDPSLVIPCVRQFCSPKSQTEIQLKDTLLHKNAQITDNSSGTQKL
;
A
#
# COMPACT_ATOMS: atom_id res chain seq x y z
N MET A 1 -0.07 -26.82 4.45
CA MET A 1 0.32 -25.38 4.49
C MET A 1 1.41 -25.23 5.52
N ASN A 2 2.55 -24.61 5.18
CA ASN A 2 3.64 -24.38 6.14
C ASN A 2 3.30 -23.15 7.02
N PRO A 3 3.22 -23.27 8.36
CA PRO A 3 2.93 -22.16 9.27
C PRO A 3 4.15 -21.27 9.58
N ASP A 4 5.35 -21.62 9.12
CA ASP A 4 6.57 -20.87 9.39
C ASP A 4 6.49 -19.44 8.78
N PRO A 5 6.54 -18.38 9.62
CA PRO A 5 6.45 -16.99 9.15
C PRO A 5 7.76 -16.47 8.54
N THR A 6 8.86 -17.22 8.65
CA THR A 6 10.17 -16.87 8.07
C THR A 6 10.32 -17.31 6.61
N VAL A 7 9.38 -18.12 6.11
CA VAL A 7 9.36 -18.52 4.71
C VAL A 7 8.87 -17.36 3.86
N ARG A 8 9.65 -16.98 2.84
CA ARG A 8 9.45 -15.79 1.99
C ARG A 8 7.99 -15.58 1.56
N ASN A 9 7.33 -16.62 1.05
CA ASN A 9 5.91 -16.60 0.73
C ASN A 9 5.27 -17.94 1.12
N THR A 10 4.30 -17.92 2.02
CA THR A 10 3.40 -19.04 2.32
C THR A 10 1.96 -18.62 2.05
N PHE A 11 1.04 -19.58 1.94
CA PHE A 11 -0.37 -19.24 1.81
C PHE A 11 -0.83 -18.34 2.97
N LEU A 12 -0.40 -18.62 4.20
CA LEU A 12 -0.77 -17.83 5.37
C LEU A 12 -0.14 -16.45 5.36
N SER A 13 1.13 -16.32 4.97
CA SER A 13 1.78 -15.01 4.89
C SER A 13 1.16 -14.14 3.83
N VAL A 14 0.80 -14.71 2.68
CA VAL A 14 0.10 -13.99 1.62
C VAL A 14 -1.29 -13.58 2.09
N VAL A 15 -2.12 -14.49 2.61
CA VAL A 15 -3.50 -14.15 3.00
C VAL A 15 -3.53 -13.15 4.15
N ILE A 16 -2.82 -13.40 5.24
CA ILE A 16 -2.86 -12.52 6.42
C ILE A 16 -2.16 -11.20 6.15
N GLY A 17 -0.97 -11.25 5.54
CA GLY A 17 -0.19 -10.05 5.22
C GLY A 17 -0.92 -9.11 4.27
N ASN A 18 -1.56 -9.67 3.23
CA ASN A 18 -2.26 -8.85 2.25
C ASN A 18 -3.54 -8.21 2.82
N ILE A 19 -4.19 -8.75 3.86
CA ILE A 19 -5.37 -8.09 4.46
C ILE A 19 -5.02 -6.67 4.92
N PHE A 20 -3.91 -6.50 5.65
CA PHE A 20 -3.47 -5.19 6.13
C PHE A 20 -3.04 -4.29 4.98
N LEU A 21 -2.31 -4.84 4.01
CA LEU A 21 -1.90 -4.10 2.82
C LEU A 21 -3.11 -3.57 2.02
N TRP A 22 -4.10 -4.42 1.77
CA TRP A 22 -5.32 -4.03 1.05
C TRP A 22 -6.14 -3.01 1.82
N LEU A 23 -6.27 -3.18 3.13
CA LEU A 23 -6.97 -2.22 3.97
C LEU A 23 -6.27 -0.86 3.93
N GLY A 24 -4.93 -0.84 4.04
CA GLY A 24 -4.11 0.34 3.88
C GLY A 24 -4.34 1.01 2.53
N PHE A 25 -4.26 0.25 1.44
CA PHE A 25 -4.41 0.74 0.07
C PHE A 25 -5.82 1.26 -0.27
N LEU A 26 -6.87 0.74 0.37
CA LEU A 26 -8.25 1.12 0.05
C LEU A 26 -8.80 2.20 0.97
N ALA A 27 -8.47 2.17 2.27
CA ALA A 27 -9.12 3.01 3.28
C ALA A 27 -8.42 4.36 3.49
N ILE A 28 -7.12 4.42 3.24
CA ILE A 28 -6.27 5.54 3.68
C ILE A 28 -5.93 6.55 2.58
N PRO A 29 -5.65 6.15 1.31
CA PRO A 29 -5.06 7.07 0.36
C PRO A 29 -5.91 8.32 0.14
N PRO A 30 -5.32 9.53 0.23
CA PRO A 30 -6.06 10.78 0.10
C PRO A 30 -6.88 10.86 -1.17
N ALA A 31 -6.37 10.35 -2.30
CA ALA A 31 -7.10 10.30 -3.57
C ALA A 31 -8.38 9.46 -3.49
N GLY A 32 -8.37 8.33 -2.76
CA GLY A 32 -9.53 7.47 -2.59
C GLY A 32 -10.60 8.12 -1.71
N VAL A 33 -10.16 8.74 -0.61
CA VAL A 33 -11.03 9.47 0.32
C VAL A 33 -11.66 10.69 -0.38
N GLN A 34 -10.86 11.48 -1.10
CA GLN A 34 -11.31 12.66 -1.85
C GLN A 34 -12.37 12.32 -2.91
N ARG A 35 -12.18 11.22 -3.65
CA ARG A 35 -13.21 10.72 -4.58
C ARG A 35 -14.48 10.31 -3.87
N SER A 36 -14.36 9.69 -2.70
CA SER A 36 -15.52 9.25 -1.90
C SER A 36 -16.34 10.44 -1.39
N ILE A 37 -15.70 11.51 -0.92
CA ILE A 37 -16.40 12.71 -0.41
C ILE A 37 -16.97 13.63 -1.50
N SER A 38 -16.48 13.49 -2.74
CA SER A 38 -16.99 14.23 -3.89
C SER A 38 -18.31 13.65 -4.43
N LEU A 39 -18.73 12.48 -3.93
CA LEU A 39 -20.00 11.86 -4.30
C LEU A 39 -21.15 12.47 -3.47
N PRO A 40 -22.34 12.65 -4.07
CA PRO A 40 -23.44 13.37 -3.44
C PRO A 40 -24.11 12.61 -2.29
N SER A 41 -23.81 11.31 -2.10
CA SER A 41 -24.37 10.53 -0.99
C SER A 41 -23.46 9.40 -0.53
N LEU A 42 -23.55 9.08 0.77
CA LEU A 42 -22.78 8.00 1.39
C LEU A 42 -23.06 6.63 0.75
N GLN A 43 -24.32 6.36 0.34
CA GLN A 43 -24.66 5.11 -0.31
C GLN A 43 -23.96 4.96 -1.67
N ARG A 44 -23.83 6.06 -2.44
CA ARG A 44 -23.09 6.07 -3.70
C ARG A 44 -21.58 5.87 -3.46
N ALA A 45 -21.02 6.49 -2.42
CA ALA A 45 -19.62 6.29 -2.03
C ALA A 45 -19.33 4.84 -1.64
N LYS A 46 -20.18 4.22 -0.80
CA LYS A 46 -20.07 2.80 -0.44
C LYS A 46 -20.14 1.88 -1.66
N ARG A 47 -21.09 2.13 -2.58
CA ARG A 47 -21.23 1.35 -3.81
C ARG A 47 -20.02 1.51 -4.73
N ALA A 48 -19.52 2.73 -4.90
CA ALA A 48 -18.32 3.00 -5.70
C ALA A 48 -17.11 2.24 -5.14
N ASN A 49 -16.86 2.33 -3.83
CA ASN A 49 -15.76 1.61 -3.19
C ASN A 49 -15.92 0.09 -3.29
N ALA A 50 -17.13 -0.45 -3.14
CA ALA A 50 -17.38 -1.88 -3.32
C ALA A 50 -17.06 -2.36 -4.75
N ILE A 51 -17.48 -1.59 -5.77
CA ILE A 51 -17.17 -1.89 -7.17
C ILE A 51 -15.65 -1.85 -7.40
N THR A 52 -14.97 -0.82 -6.89
CA THR A 52 -13.51 -0.70 -7.00
C THR A 52 -12.80 -1.90 -6.37
N THR A 53 -13.20 -2.32 -5.17
CA THR A 53 -12.61 -3.48 -4.49
C THR A 53 -12.81 -4.77 -5.28
N ILE A 54 -14.02 -5.01 -5.80
CA ILE A 54 -14.31 -6.21 -6.62
C ILE A 54 -13.47 -6.22 -7.89
N LEU A 55 -13.42 -5.11 -8.63
CA LEU A 55 -12.64 -5.00 -9.87
C LEU A 55 -11.14 -5.16 -9.62
N ALA A 56 -10.61 -4.62 -8.52
CA ALA A 56 -9.22 -4.80 -8.12
C ALA A 56 -8.90 -6.27 -7.79
N GLY A 57 -9.81 -6.95 -7.08
CA GLY A 57 -9.70 -8.38 -6.80
C GLY A 57 -9.69 -9.24 -8.07
N LEU A 58 -10.65 -9.00 -8.99
CA LEU A 58 -10.70 -9.70 -10.27
C LEU A 58 -9.44 -9.46 -11.12
N SER A 59 -8.94 -8.24 -11.12
CA SER A 59 -7.70 -7.88 -11.82
C SER A 59 -6.50 -8.63 -11.25
N LYS A 60 -6.40 -8.83 -9.92
CA LYS A 60 -5.34 -9.66 -9.34
C LYS A 60 -5.47 -11.14 -9.64
N LEU A 61 -6.68 -11.70 -9.63
CA LEU A 61 -6.89 -13.08 -10.05
C LEU A 61 -6.42 -13.29 -11.49
N PHE A 62 -6.70 -12.33 -12.37
CA PHE A 62 -6.22 -12.34 -13.75
C PHE A 62 -4.68 -12.26 -13.83
N CYS A 63 -4.03 -11.39 -13.06
CA CYS A 63 -2.56 -11.33 -12.98
C CYS A 63 -1.96 -12.67 -12.50
N CYS A 64 -2.54 -13.31 -11.49
CA CYS A 64 -2.10 -14.62 -11.00
C CYS A 64 -2.24 -15.69 -12.08
N PHE A 65 -3.37 -15.70 -12.80
CA PHE A 65 -3.59 -16.60 -13.92
C PHE A 65 -2.54 -16.43 -15.02
N LEU A 66 -2.26 -15.18 -15.43
CA LEU A 66 -1.21 -14.87 -16.40
C LEU A 66 0.18 -15.32 -15.92
N GLY A 67 0.48 -15.17 -14.63
CA GLY A 67 1.71 -15.69 -14.02
C GLY A 67 1.82 -17.21 -14.12
N LEU A 68 0.71 -17.94 -13.88
CA LEU A 68 0.67 -19.40 -14.03
C LEU A 68 0.85 -19.84 -15.48
N VAL A 69 0.23 -19.15 -16.43
CA VAL A 69 0.41 -19.42 -17.86
C VAL A 69 1.86 -19.18 -18.28
N THR A 70 2.45 -18.08 -17.83
CA THR A 70 3.88 -17.76 -18.09
C THR A 70 4.79 -18.84 -17.50
N TYR A 71 4.51 -19.28 -16.28
CA TYR A 71 5.24 -20.38 -15.64
C TYR A 71 5.10 -21.68 -16.44
N ALA A 72 3.90 -22.05 -16.87
CA ALA A 72 3.67 -23.28 -17.64
C ALA A 72 4.43 -23.25 -18.99
N LYS A 73 4.54 -22.09 -19.63
CA LYS A 73 5.30 -21.92 -20.88
C LYS A 73 6.81 -22.12 -20.69
N TYR A 74 7.37 -21.64 -19.58
CA TYR A 74 8.81 -21.65 -19.30
C TYR A 74 9.24 -22.68 -18.24
N ALA A 75 8.38 -23.63 -17.87
CA ALA A 75 8.67 -24.62 -16.84
C ALA A 75 9.85 -25.53 -17.20
N ASN A 76 10.02 -25.86 -18.48
CA ASN A 76 11.07 -26.76 -18.99
C ASN A 76 12.27 -26.03 -19.59
N CYS A 77 12.10 -24.75 -19.91
CA CYS A 77 13.17 -23.89 -20.38
C CYS A 77 13.00 -22.49 -19.81
N ASP A 78 13.70 -22.24 -18.70
CA ASP A 78 13.66 -20.97 -18.00
C ASP A 78 14.53 -19.91 -18.70
N PRO A 79 13.94 -18.79 -19.19
CA PRO A 79 14.67 -17.73 -19.89
C PRO A 79 15.65 -16.97 -18.99
N PHE A 80 15.49 -17.03 -17.66
CA PHE A 80 16.44 -16.41 -16.74
C PHE A 80 17.76 -17.19 -16.68
N SER A 81 17.68 -18.52 -16.50
CA SER A 81 18.84 -19.39 -16.41
C SER A 81 19.69 -19.42 -17.69
N ILE A 82 19.07 -19.24 -18.86
CA ILE A 82 19.78 -19.18 -20.15
C ILE A 82 20.22 -17.76 -20.55
N GLY A 83 20.06 -16.77 -19.66
CA GLY A 83 20.54 -15.40 -19.87
C GLY A 83 19.74 -14.54 -20.86
N LEU A 84 18.53 -14.96 -21.26
CA LEU A 84 17.65 -14.16 -22.13
C LEU A 84 17.03 -12.98 -21.38
N ILE A 85 16.87 -13.08 -20.06
CA ILE A 85 16.46 -11.99 -19.18
C ILE A 85 17.47 -11.80 -18.05
N LYS A 86 17.71 -10.54 -17.67
CA LYS A 86 18.69 -10.20 -16.61
C LYS A 86 18.06 -10.12 -15.23
N LYS A 87 16.77 -9.82 -15.15
CA LYS A 87 16.01 -9.68 -13.91
C LYS A 87 14.72 -10.47 -13.98
N LEU A 88 14.32 -11.09 -12.86
CA LEU A 88 13.08 -11.87 -12.78
C LEU A 88 11.83 -11.03 -13.10
N ASP A 89 11.83 -9.74 -12.79
CA ASP A 89 10.71 -8.84 -13.09
C ASP A 89 10.47 -8.63 -14.61
N GLN A 90 11.41 -9.03 -15.46
CA GLN A 90 11.32 -8.93 -16.93
C GLN A 90 10.62 -10.13 -17.58
N ILE A 91 10.29 -11.18 -16.81
CA ILE A 91 9.73 -12.43 -17.35
C ILE A 91 8.43 -12.21 -18.12
N PHE A 92 7.54 -11.35 -17.62
CA PHE A 92 6.24 -11.14 -18.23
C PHE A 92 6.31 -10.27 -19.50
N PRO A 93 7.04 -9.13 -19.53
CA PRO A 93 7.33 -8.44 -20.79
C PRO A 93 7.99 -9.35 -21.84
N TYR A 94 8.93 -10.21 -21.42
CA TYR A 94 9.57 -11.20 -22.30
C TYR A 94 8.55 -12.19 -22.87
N PHE A 95 7.66 -12.73 -22.04
CA PHE A 95 6.57 -13.62 -22.46
C PHE A 95 5.68 -13.00 -23.55
N VAL A 96 5.28 -11.74 -23.38
CA VAL A 96 4.44 -11.04 -24.36
C VAL A 96 5.20 -10.76 -25.66
N ALA A 97 6.49 -10.42 -25.58
CA ALA A 97 7.33 -10.24 -26.76
C ALA A 97 7.52 -11.56 -27.53
N ASP A 98 7.68 -12.67 -26.82
CA ASP A 98 7.86 -13.99 -27.41
C ASP A 98 6.60 -14.48 -28.15
N ILE A 99 5.43 -14.36 -27.52
CA ILE A 99 4.13 -14.68 -28.18
C ILE A 99 3.82 -13.70 -29.31
N GLY A 100 4.19 -12.43 -29.15
CA GLY A 100 3.99 -11.38 -30.15
C GLY A 100 4.70 -11.65 -31.48
N LYS A 101 5.70 -12.54 -31.53
CA LYS A 101 6.31 -12.99 -32.79
C LYS A 101 5.29 -13.66 -33.72
N SER A 102 4.28 -14.32 -33.16
CA SER A 102 3.22 -15.00 -33.91
C SER A 102 2.04 -14.09 -34.28
N VAL A 103 1.89 -12.94 -33.61
CA VAL A 103 0.75 -12.03 -33.80
C VAL A 103 1.26 -10.59 -34.00
N PRO A 104 1.32 -10.08 -35.24
CA PRO A 104 1.84 -8.75 -35.51
C PRO A 104 1.01 -7.69 -34.77
N GLY A 105 1.71 -6.74 -34.13
CA GLY A 105 1.09 -5.64 -33.37
C GLY A 105 0.75 -5.95 -31.92
N LEU A 106 0.74 -7.21 -31.48
CA LEU A 106 0.39 -7.58 -30.09
C LEU A 106 1.34 -6.97 -29.06
N SER A 107 2.66 -7.06 -29.30
CA SER A 107 3.65 -6.47 -28.40
C SER A 107 3.56 -4.94 -28.36
N GLY A 108 3.24 -4.30 -29.49
CA GLY A 108 3.03 -2.86 -29.56
C GLY A 108 1.80 -2.42 -28.75
N LEU A 109 0.69 -3.14 -28.88
CA LEU A 109 -0.53 -2.91 -28.10
C LEU A 109 -0.28 -3.09 -26.59
N PHE A 110 0.48 -4.12 -26.22
CA PHE A 110 0.87 -4.35 -24.83
C PHE A 110 1.70 -3.19 -24.27
N VAL A 111 2.73 -2.74 -24.97
CA VAL A 111 3.58 -1.61 -24.54
C VAL A 111 2.74 -0.32 -24.45
N ALA A 112 1.87 -0.05 -25.43
CA ALA A 112 0.98 1.11 -25.41
C ALA A 112 0.03 1.10 -24.21
N GLY A 113 -0.58 -0.04 -23.91
CA GLY A 113 -1.45 -0.23 -22.75
C GLY A 113 -0.69 -0.08 -21.43
N LEU A 114 0.50 -0.69 -21.32
CA LEU A 114 1.37 -0.59 -20.16
C LEU A 114 1.80 0.86 -19.89
N CYS A 115 2.23 1.60 -20.92
CA CYS A 115 2.59 3.00 -20.81
C CYS A 115 1.38 3.85 -20.38
N THR A 116 0.21 3.64 -20.99
CA THR A 116 -1.01 4.39 -20.66
C THR A 116 -1.44 4.15 -19.20
N ALA A 117 -1.48 2.89 -18.76
CA ALA A 117 -1.85 2.53 -17.39
C ALA A 117 -0.85 3.10 -16.36
N THR A 118 0.45 3.00 -16.65
CA THR A 118 1.52 3.47 -15.77
C THR A 118 1.51 5.00 -15.67
N LEU A 119 1.39 5.71 -16.79
CA LEU A 119 1.32 7.17 -16.81
C LEU A 119 0.06 7.70 -16.11
N GLY A 120 -1.08 7.02 -16.28
CA GLY A 120 -2.32 7.36 -15.57
C GLY A 120 -2.18 7.20 -14.04
N ALA A 121 -1.56 6.10 -13.59
CA ALA A 121 -1.29 5.89 -12.16
C ALA A 121 -0.28 6.92 -11.61
N LEU A 122 0.81 7.16 -12.34
CA LEU A 122 1.85 8.12 -11.97
C LEU A 122 1.30 9.54 -11.86
N SER A 123 0.49 9.98 -12.83
CA SER A 123 -0.16 11.29 -12.81
C SER A 123 -1.04 11.48 -11.57
N ASN A 124 -1.85 10.47 -11.22
CA ASN A 124 -2.67 10.50 -10.01
C ASN A 124 -1.84 10.59 -8.73
N LEU A 125 -0.74 9.84 -8.65
CA LEU A 125 0.15 9.86 -7.49
C LEU A 125 0.85 11.21 -7.33
N LEU A 126 1.46 11.71 -8.40
CA LEU A 126 2.14 13.00 -8.40
C LEU A 126 1.19 14.14 -8.06
N ASN A 127 -0.02 14.15 -8.64
CA ASN A 127 -1.02 15.16 -8.31
C ASN A 127 -1.43 15.13 -6.83
N SER A 128 -1.61 13.93 -6.27
CA SER A 128 -1.99 13.77 -4.86
C SER A 128 -0.88 14.23 -3.92
N VAL A 129 0.37 13.81 -4.17
CA VAL A 129 1.53 14.22 -3.37
C VAL A 129 1.72 15.73 -3.44
N SER A 130 1.63 16.33 -4.63
CA SER A 130 1.76 17.78 -4.80
C SER A 130 0.66 18.56 -4.09
N ALA A 131 -0.57 18.06 -4.12
CA ALA A 131 -1.68 18.66 -3.38
C ALA A 131 -1.46 18.60 -1.86
N ILE A 132 -0.98 17.46 -1.35
CA ILE A 132 -0.63 17.27 0.08
C ILE A 132 0.50 18.23 0.48
N CYS A 133 1.59 18.26 -0.29
CA CYS A 133 2.70 19.19 -0.05
C CYS A 133 2.23 20.66 -0.03
N TYR A 134 1.31 21.02 -0.92
CA TYR A 134 0.75 22.36 -0.98
C TYR A 134 -0.13 22.68 0.23
N LEU A 135 -1.13 21.83 0.50
CA LEU A 135 -2.16 22.06 1.51
C LEU A 135 -1.67 21.89 2.94
N ASP A 136 -0.78 20.92 3.18
CA ASP A 136 -0.35 20.59 4.54
C ASP A 136 0.87 21.43 4.95
N PHE A 137 1.72 21.82 4.00
CA PHE A 137 2.97 22.53 4.30
C PHE A 137 3.00 23.94 3.70
N LEU A 138 2.95 24.07 2.36
CA LEU A 138 3.29 25.33 1.70
C LEU A 138 2.30 26.46 2.01
N ILE A 139 0.99 26.18 2.11
CA ILE A 139 -0.04 27.20 2.38
C ILE A 139 0.10 27.85 3.76
N HIS A 140 0.76 27.18 4.71
CA HIS A 140 1.01 27.68 6.05
C HIS A 140 2.19 28.65 6.09
N VAL A 141 3.14 28.50 5.15
CA VAL A 141 4.34 29.36 5.02
C VAL A 141 4.06 30.57 4.12
N LEU A 142 3.11 30.46 3.18
CA LEU A 142 2.81 31.53 2.23
C LEU A 142 2.09 32.73 2.87
N PRO A 143 2.44 33.98 2.47
CA PRO A 143 1.71 35.18 2.88
C PRO A 143 0.22 35.10 2.50
N LYS A 144 -0.66 35.62 3.36
CA LYS A 144 -2.14 35.51 3.22
C LYS A 144 -2.67 35.94 1.83
N GLY A 145 -2.03 36.90 1.16
CA GLY A 145 -2.41 37.39 -0.17
C GLY A 145 -2.00 36.50 -1.36
N GLY A 146 -1.07 35.56 -1.19
CA GLY A 146 -0.56 34.68 -2.27
C GLY A 146 -1.25 33.31 -2.35
N LYS A 147 -2.17 33.00 -1.43
CA LYS A 147 -2.72 31.65 -1.20
C LYS A 147 -3.66 31.13 -2.28
N VAL A 148 -4.27 32.01 -3.08
CA VAL A 148 -5.26 31.61 -4.10
C VAL A 148 -4.72 31.85 -5.52
N ALA A 149 -4.06 32.99 -5.76
CA ALA A 149 -3.57 33.37 -7.09
C ALA A 149 -2.48 32.43 -7.64
N ASN A 150 -1.65 31.84 -6.77
CA ASN A 150 -0.49 31.03 -7.19
C ASN A 150 -0.65 29.52 -6.93
N SER A 151 -1.83 29.05 -6.49
CA SER A 151 -2.05 27.65 -6.10
C SER A 151 -1.76 26.66 -7.23
N SER A 152 -2.27 26.92 -8.44
CA SER A 152 -2.05 26.03 -9.60
C SER A 152 -0.58 25.97 -10.02
N THR A 153 0.10 27.11 -10.05
CA THR A 153 1.52 27.18 -10.41
C THR A 153 2.37 26.47 -9.36
N ALA A 154 2.09 26.66 -8.07
CA ALA A 154 2.81 25.99 -6.99
C ALA A 154 2.67 24.46 -7.08
N VAL A 155 1.44 23.94 -7.25
CA VAL A 155 1.20 22.50 -7.39
C VAL A 155 1.92 21.93 -8.63
N LYS A 156 1.95 22.66 -9.76
CA LYS A 156 2.70 22.25 -10.96
C LYS A 156 4.21 22.19 -10.73
N VAL A 157 4.78 23.19 -10.03
CA VAL A 157 6.21 23.22 -9.70
C VAL A 157 6.57 22.07 -8.75
N ILE A 158 5.76 21.84 -7.70
CA ILE A 158 5.96 20.71 -6.79
C ILE A 158 5.89 19.38 -7.57
N THR A 159 4.92 19.25 -8.47
CA THR A 159 4.77 18.06 -9.32
C THR A 159 6.02 17.80 -10.16
N ALA A 160 6.59 18.84 -10.78
CA ALA A 160 7.82 18.72 -11.55
C ALA A 160 9.01 18.28 -10.67
N ILE A 161 9.18 18.88 -9.49
CA ILE A 161 10.25 18.53 -8.55
C ILE A 161 10.14 17.07 -8.10
N VAL A 162 8.95 16.65 -7.65
CA VAL A 162 8.70 15.26 -7.20
C VAL A 162 8.92 14.29 -8.37
N GLY A 163 8.54 14.66 -9.59
CA GLY A 163 8.81 13.88 -10.80
C GLY A 163 10.31 13.68 -11.07
N VAL A 164 11.11 14.74 -10.97
CA VAL A 164 12.58 14.67 -11.14
C VAL A 164 13.23 13.82 -10.06
N ILE A 165 12.82 13.98 -8.80
CA ILE A 165 13.30 13.14 -7.68
C ILE A 165 12.96 11.67 -7.95
N SER A 166 11.72 11.38 -8.35
CA SER A 166 11.26 10.01 -8.65
C SER A 166 12.05 9.39 -9.81
N ALA A 167 12.34 10.17 -10.87
CA ALA A 167 13.16 9.71 -11.98
C ALA A 167 14.61 9.40 -11.56
N THR A 168 15.17 10.22 -10.66
CA THR A 168 16.53 10.01 -10.13
C THR A 168 16.61 8.74 -9.26
N LEU A 169 15.57 8.44 -8.49
CA LEU A 169 15.50 7.24 -7.65
C LEU A 169 15.48 5.93 -8.45
N ILE A 170 15.20 5.97 -9.77
CA ILE A 170 15.24 4.77 -10.63
C ILE A 170 16.65 4.16 -10.64
N PHE A 171 17.70 4.98 -10.69
CA PHE A 171 19.10 4.49 -10.68
C PHE A 171 19.45 3.75 -9.38
N VAL A 172 18.82 4.13 -8.26
CA VAL A 172 18.96 3.40 -7.00
C VAL A 172 18.17 2.11 -7.05
N ALA A 173 16.91 2.16 -7.51
CA ALA A 173 16.02 1.00 -7.60
C ALA A 173 16.55 -0.09 -8.53
N GLU A 174 17.32 0.25 -9.56
CA GLU A 174 17.95 -0.73 -10.45
C GLU A 174 19.00 -1.61 -9.78
N ASN A 175 19.58 -1.16 -8.68
CA ASN A 175 20.59 -1.91 -7.93
C ASN A 175 19.97 -2.67 -6.73
N LEU A 176 18.68 -2.48 -6.47
CA LEU A 176 17.96 -3.19 -5.43
C LEU A 176 17.47 -4.55 -5.96
N GLY A 177 17.16 -5.46 -5.04
CA GLY A 177 16.71 -6.82 -5.34
C GLY A 177 15.32 -6.87 -6.01
N SER A 178 14.48 -7.82 -5.60
CA SER A 178 13.13 -7.92 -6.17
C SER A 178 12.31 -6.65 -5.89
N LEU A 179 11.85 -5.96 -6.94
CA LEU A 179 11.06 -4.74 -6.81
C LEU A 179 9.76 -4.98 -6.03
N PHE A 180 9.14 -6.15 -6.22
CA PHE A 180 7.92 -6.53 -5.51
C PHE A 180 8.11 -6.56 -3.99
N GLU A 181 9.24 -7.11 -3.54
CA GLU A 181 9.60 -7.22 -2.13
C GLU A 181 9.96 -5.86 -1.53
N LEU A 182 10.73 -5.05 -2.27
CA LEU A 182 11.05 -3.68 -1.88
C LEU A 182 9.80 -2.83 -1.68
N LEU A 183 8.81 -2.93 -2.58
CA LEU A 183 7.55 -2.20 -2.46
C LEU A 183 6.80 -2.55 -1.17
N HIS A 184 6.73 -3.84 -0.81
CA HIS A 184 6.10 -4.26 0.43
C HIS A 184 6.89 -3.80 1.67
N CYS A 185 8.22 -3.78 1.59
CA CYS A 185 9.06 -3.23 2.63
C CYS A 185 8.76 -1.75 2.89
N VAL A 186 8.66 -0.94 1.84
CA VAL A 186 8.33 0.49 1.94
C VAL A 186 6.91 0.69 2.50
N HIS A 187 5.91 -0.06 2.01
CA HIS A 187 4.56 -0.03 2.58
C HIS A 187 4.55 -0.44 4.06
N GLY A 188 5.36 -1.43 4.45
CA GLY A 188 5.50 -1.85 5.85
C GLY A 188 5.98 -0.73 6.78
N ILE A 189 6.94 0.07 6.34
CA ILE A 189 7.48 1.21 7.10
C ILE A 189 6.49 2.38 7.17
N THR A 190 5.70 2.60 6.12
CA THR A 190 4.91 3.83 5.96
C THR A 190 3.41 3.61 6.12
N GLU A 191 2.81 2.78 5.28
CA GLU A 191 1.37 2.48 5.31
C GLU A 191 0.96 1.72 6.58
N GLY A 192 1.81 0.82 7.09
CA GLY A 192 1.55 0.08 8.32
C GLY A 192 1.28 1.01 9.51
N PRO A 193 2.23 1.91 9.87
CA PRO A 193 2.01 2.85 10.95
C PRO A 193 0.83 3.79 10.72
N LEU A 194 0.59 4.23 9.48
CA LEU A 194 -0.54 5.09 9.15
C LEU A 194 -1.88 4.37 9.35
N LEU A 195 -1.99 3.12 8.90
CA LEU A 195 -3.16 2.27 9.15
C LEU A 195 -3.39 2.08 10.65
N GLY A 196 -2.32 1.86 11.42
CA GLY A 196 -2.38 1.77 12.87
C GLY A 196 -2.90 3.04 13.52
N ALA A 197 -2.49 4.22 13.04
CA ALA A 197 -2.94 5.51 13.57
C ALA A 197 -4.44 5.76 13.33
N PHE A 198 -4.92 5.51 12.10
CA PHE A 198 -6.34 5.61 11.77
C PHE A 198 -7.17 4.61 12.57
N THR A 199 -6.70 3.36 12.66
CA THR A 199 -7.38 2.30 13.43
C THR A 199 -7.45 2.66 14.91
N LEU A 200 -6.36 3.19 15.49
CA LEU A 200 -6.31 3.65 16.87
C LEU A 200 -7.35 4.75 17.14
N GLY A 201 -7.42 5.77 16.27
CA GLY A 201 -8.39 6.87 16.42
C GLY A 201 -9.85 6.43 16.25
N LEU A 202 -10.12 5.48 15.35
CA LEU A 202 -11.47 4.99 15.07
C LEU A 202 -12.01 4.01 16.12
N LEU A 203 -11.12 3.18 16.71
CA LEU A 203 -11.51 2.05 17.57
C LEU A 203 -11.22 2.29 19.05
N ILE A 204 -10.36 3.23 19.43
CA ILE A 204 -9.96 3.42 20.82
C ILE A 204 -10.35 4.84 21.29
N PRO A 205 -11.49 4.99 22.01
CA PRO A 205 -11.99 6.31 22.45
C PRO A 205 -11.09 7.01 23.46
N ARG A 206 -10.20 6.26 24.12
CA ARG A 206 -9.19 6.78 25.06
C ARG A 206 -7.88 7.19 24.39
N SER A 207 -7.78 7.07 23.07
CA SER A 207 -6.58 7.49 22.34
C SER A 207 -6.45 9.01 22.34
N ASN A 208 -5.21 9.50 22.39
CA ASN A 208 -4.91 10.93 22.35
C ASN A 208 -3.80 11.25 21.34
N THR A 209 -3.61 12.52 21.01
CA THR A 209 -2.63 12.98 20.01
C THR A 209 -1.20 12.56 20.35
N LYS A 210 -0.81 12.57 21.64
CA LYS A 210 0.54 12.16 22.08
C LYS A 210 0.77 10.67 21.86
N GLY A 211 -0.20 9.83 22.24
CA GLY A 211 -0.14 8.39 22.03
C GLY A 211 -0.13 8.03 20.55
N ALA A 212 -0.98 8.65 19.74
CA ALA A 212 -0.97 8.44 18.29
C ALA A 212 0.38 8.84 17.67
N LEU A 213 0.92 10.02 18.01
CA LEU A 213 2.20 10.49 17.48
C LEU A 213 3.37 9.58 17.89
N ILE A 214 3.49 9.25 19.18
CA ILE A 214 4.57 8.39 19.69
C ILE A 214 4.43 6.97 19.13
N GLY A 215 3.20 6.46 19.01
CA GLY A 215 2.93 5.15 18.39
C GLY A 215 3.42 5.09 16.95
N VAL A 216 3.07 6.10 16.13
CA VAL A 216 3.52 6.18 14.73
C VAL A 216 5.02 6.29 14.64
N LEU A 217 5.65 7.24 15.34
CA LEU A 217 7.10 7.47 15.25
C LEU A 217 7.90 6.25 15.73
N SER A 218 7.45 5.61 16.82
CA SER A 218 8.10 4.39 17.33
C SER A 218 7.96 3.24 16.34
N SER A 219 6.78 3.04 15.76
CA SER A 219 6.54 2.00 14.76
C SER A 219 7.37 2.22 13.49
N VAL A 220 7.41 3.45 12.96
CA VAL A 220 8.28 3.82 11.82
C VAL A 220 9.74 3.51 12.14
N GLY A 221 10.24 3.89 13.32
CA GLY A 221 11.62 3.63 13.72
C GLY A 221 11.95 2.13 13.83
N ILE A 222 11.10 1.36 14.52
CA ILE A 222 11.26 -0.09 14.70
C ILE A 222 11.17 -0.81 13.35
N MET A 223 10.18 -0.48 12.53
CA MET A 223 10.01 -1.10 11.21
C MET A 223 11.14 -0.73 10.25
N SER A 224 11.60 0.52 10.27
CA SER A 224 12.76 0.93 9.46
C SER A 224 14.00 0.12 9.84
N TYR A 225 14.24 -0.07 11.13
CA TYR A 225 15.35 -0.92 11.59
C TYR A 225 15.22 -2.37 11.12
N ILE A 226 14.05 -3.00 11.30
CA ILE A 226 13.81 -4.39 10.87
C ILE A 226 14.00 -4.55 9.36
N VAL A 227 13.40 -3.65 8.57
CA VAL A 227 13.43 -3.72 7.11
C VAL A 227 14.83 -3.45 6.56
N ILE A 228 15.54 -2.44 7.08
CA ILE A 228 16.91 -2.13 6.63
C ILE A 228 17.82 -3.33 6.94
N GLN A 229 17.71 -3.92 8.13
CA GLN A 229 18.51 -5.10 8.47
C GLN A 229 18.17 -6.29 7.57
N HIS A 230 16.88 -6.53 7.30
CA HIS A 230 16.46 -7.56 6.35
C HIS A 230 17.10 -7.35 4.98
N GLN A 231 17.07 -6.13 4.43
CA GLN A 231 17.69 -5.80 3.14
C GLN A 231 19.22 -5.99 3.16
N ILE A 232 19.90 -5.66 4.26
CA ILE A 232 21.34 -5.91 4.41
C ILE A 232 21.64 -7.41 4.39
N TYR A 233 20.86 -8.24 5.11
CA TYR A 233 21.04 -9.69 5.09
C TYR A 233 20.75 -10.32 3.72
N VAL A 234 19.77 -9.79 2.99
CA VAL A 234 19.51 -10.18 1.61
C VAL A 234 20.68 -9.80 0.71
N TRP A 235 21.18 -8.57 0.81
CA TRP A 235 22.32 -8.08 0.01
C TRP A 235 23.59 -8.90 0.25
N ASN A 236 23.87 -9.25 1.50
CA ASN A 236 25.02 -10.05 1.90
C ASN A 236 24.85 -11.56 1.61
N GLY A 237 23.72 -11.99 1.04
CA GLY A 237 23.44 -13.39 0.71
C GLY A 237 23.14 -14.29 1.91
N ALA A 238 22.97 -13.73 3.11
CA ALA A 238 22.62 -14.49 4.32
C ALA A 238 21.17 -14.98 4.32
N ILE A 239 20.29 -14.33 3.54
CA ILE A 239 18.93 -14.79 3.24
C ILE A 239 18.86 -15.07 1.74
N PRO A 240 19.12 -16.31 1.30
CA PRO A 240 19.11 -16.62 -0.12
C PRO A 240 17.67 -16.66 -0.66
N HIS A 241 17.41 -15.87 -1.70
CA HIS A 241 16.16 -15.97 -2.46
C HIS A 241 16.27 -17.13 -3.46
N LEU A 242 16.04 -18.37 -3.02
CA LEU A 242 16.03 -19.48 -3.95
C LEU A 242 14.78 -19.39 -4.85
N PRO A 243 14.94 -19.30 -6.19
CA PRO A 243 13.83 -19.58 -7.08
C PRO A 243 13.40 -21.04 -6.89
N LYS A 244 12.15 -21.35 -7.22
CA LYS A 244 11.71 -22.76 -7.33
C LYS A 244 12.63 -23.48 -8.31
N PRO A 245 12.91 -24.79 -8.15
CA PRO A 245 13.83 -25.51 -9.03
C PRO A 245 13.40 -25.33 -10.50
N LEU A 246 14.25 -24.65 -11.26
CA LEU A 246 14.04 -24.35 -12.69
C LEU A 246 14.66 -25.49 -13.49
N ARG A 247 13.95 -25.99 -14.51
CA ARG A 247 14.47 -27.02 -15.41
C ARG A 247 14.97 -26.34 -16.69
N THR A 248 16.12 -26.81 -17.19
CA THR A 248 16.73 -26.39 -18.46
C THR A 248 16.79 -27.54 -19.47
N THR A 249 16.10 -28.64 -19.19
CA THR A 249 16.21 -29.92 -19.92
C THR A 249 15.78 -29.85 -21.39
N GLU A 250 14.95 -28.87 -21.76
CA GLU A 250 14.46 -28.67 -23.14
C GLU A 250 14.94 -27.35 -23.76
N CYS A 251 15.94 -26.68 -23.18
CA CYS A 251 16.53 -25.49 -23.78
C CYS A 251 17.46 -25.85 -24.94
N ASN A 252 17.44 -25.05 -26.01
CA ASN A 252 18.34 -25.25 -27.15
C ASN A 252 19.81 -25.03 -26.71
N ALA A 253 20.70 -25.96 -27.05
CA ALA A 253 22.06 -26.06 -26.49
C ALA A 253 22.97 -24.85 -26.77
N THR A 254 22.60 -23.98 -27.70
CA THR A 254 23.36 -22.78 -28.07
C THR A 254 23.46 -21.72 -26.97
N TYR A 255 22.60 -21.80 -25.95
CA TYR A 255 22.56 -20.83 -24.83
C TYR A 255 23.14 -21.37 -23.51
N LEU A 256 23.58 -22.64 -23.47
CA LEU A 256 24.06 -23.31 -22.25
C LEU A 256 25.58 -23.13 -22.03
N ASN A 257 26.07 -21.89 -22.10
CA ASN A 257 27.50 -21.62 -21.88
C ASN A 257 27.89 -21.29 -20.43
N GLU A 258 26.92 -21.16 -19.52
CA GLU A 258 27.23 -21.08 -18.09
C GLU A 258 26.26 -21.93 -17.27
N SER A 259 26.74 -23.10 -16.86
CA SER A 259 26.19 -23.81 -15.72
C SER A 259 26.40 -22.91 -14.50
N LEU A 260 25.40 -22.09 -14.16
CA LEU A 260 25.44 -21.23 -12.98
C LEU A 260 25.31 -22.10 -11.73
N VAL A 261 26.42 -22.75 -11.36
CA VAL A 261 26.58 -23.44 -10.09
C VAL A 261 26.70 -22.36 -9.03
N THR A 262 25.56 -21.92 -8.49
CA THR A 262 25.54 -21.07 -7.31
C THR A 262 26.13 -21.86 -6.14
N THR A 263 27.44 -21.71 -5.93
CA THR A 263 28.13 -22.27 -4.78
C THR A 263 27.71 -21.45 -3.57
N ILE A 264 26.86 -22.02 -2.71
CA ILE A 264 26.42 -21.37 -1.47
C ILE A 264 27.58 -21.44 -0.48
N THR A 265 28.40 -20.39 -0.40
CA THR A 265 29.32 -20.17 0.73
C THR A 265 28.52 -19.65 1.93
N SER A 266 27.87 -20.55 2.66
CA SER A 266 27.22 -20.23 3.94
C SER A 266 28.27 -20.05 5.04
N THR A 267 28.81 -18.85 5.19
CA THR A 267 29.81 -18.52 6.24
C THR A 267 29.32 -17.46 7.24
N SER A 268 28.03 -17.12 7.26
CA SER A 268 27.47 -16.21 8.26
C SER A 268 26.53 -16.96 9.20
N GLU A 269 26.64 -16.70 10.50
CA GLU A 269 25.68 -17.15 11.51
C GLU A 269 24.25 -16.81 11.04
N ALA A 270 23.30 -17.72 11.29
CA ALA A 270 21.94 -17.55 10.82
C ALA A 270 21.35 -16.24 11.40
N PRO A 271 20.83 -15.33 10.55
CA PRO A 271 20.24 -14.08 11.03
C PRO A 271 19.11 -14.37 12.02
N LEU A 272 18.93 -13.49 13.01
CA LEU A 272 17.80 -13.55 13.94
C LEU A 272 16.49 -13.73 13.17
N TRP A 273 15.60 -14.60 13.69
CA TRP A 273 14.34 -14.96 13.04
C TRP A 273 13.47 -13.73 12.67
N LEU A 274 13.56 -12.66 13.46
CA LEU A 274 12.88 -11.38 13.23
C LEU A 274 13.26 -10.75 11.89
N PHE A 275 14.53 -10.83 11.49
CA PHE A 275 15.02 -10.29 10.21
C PHE A 275 14.77 -11.24 9.04
N ARG A 276 14.38 -12.49 9.31
CA ARG A 276 14.00 -13.47 8.29
C ARG A 276 12.50 -13.51 8.03
N LEU A 277 11.73 -12.71 8.77
CA LEU A 277 10.28 -12.70 8.64
C LEU A 277 9.87 -12.29 7.21
N SER A 278 8.85 -12.95 6.67
CA SER A 278 8.29 -12.62 5.36
C SER A 278 7.84 -11.16 5.31
N PHE A 279 8.31 -10.43 4.30
CA PHE A 279 7.95 -9.04 4.05
C PHE A 279 6.44 -8.80 3.91
N GLN A 280 5.66 -9.85 3.62
CA GLN A 280 4.20 -9.79 3.55
C GLN A 280 3.57 -9.35 4.88
N TYR A 281 4.21 -9.65 6.02
CA TYR A 281 3.69 -9.29 7.34
C TYR A 281 4.01 -7.86 7.77
N TYR A 282 4.91 -7.15 7.08
CA TYR A 282 5.46 -5.89 7.58
C TYR A 282 4.40 -4.80 7.77
N THR A 283 3.44 -4.66 6.86
CA THR A 283 2.33 -3.70 7.03
C THR A 283 1.49 -4.03 8.26
N GLY A 284 1.20 -5.30 8.52
CA GLY A 284 0.47 -5.75 9.70
C GLY A 284 1.24 -5.48 10.99
N ILE A 285 2.53 -5.76 11.02
CA ILE A 285 3.40 -5.51 12.18
C ILE A 285 3.47 -4.02 12.48
N GLY A 286 3.70 -3.18 11.47
CA GLY A 286 3.70 -1.73 11.63
C GLY A 286 2.37 -1.21 12.17
N THR A 287 1.25 -1.77 11.71
CA THR A 287 -0.10 -1.45 12.21
C THR A 287 -0.24 -1.81 13.69
N VAL A 288 0.10 -3.04 14.06
CA VAL A 288 -0.02 -3.55 15.43
C VAL A 288 0.90 -2.80 16.39
N LEU A 289 2.16 -2.53 16.00
CA LEU A 289 3.09 -1.75 16.81
C LEU A 289 2.56 -0.36 17.10
N THR A 290 2.03 0.34 16.10
CA THR A 290 1.43 1.67 16.31
C THR A 290 0.25 1.62 17.27
N ILE A 291 -0.63 0.62 17.14
CA ILE A 291 -1.79 0.48 18.03
C ILE A 291 -1.33 0.17 19.45
N LEU A 292 -0.44 -0.81 19.65
CA LEU A 292 0.00 -1.22 20.99
C LEU A 292 0.73 -0.09 21.73
N ILE A 293 1.70 0.54 21.08
CA ILE A 293 2.45 1.66 21.66
C ILE A 293 1.52 2.86 21.86
N GLY A 294 0.65 3.14 20.87
CA GLY A 294 -0.29 4.24 20.93
C GLY A 294 -1.31 4.11 22.05
N VAL A 295 -1.86 2.91 22.28
CA VAL A 295 -2.74 2.61 23.42
C VAL A 295 -1.98 2.76 24.73
N LEU A 296 -0.79 2.18 24.86
CA LEU A 296 0.02 2.25 26.08
C LEU A 296 0.28 3.70 26.49
N ILE A 297 0.79 4.52 25.56
CA ILE A 297 1.09 5.92 25.83
C ILE A 297 -0.19 6.72 26.07
N SER A 298 -1.27 6.43 25.34
CA SER A 298 -2.55 7.10 25.57
C SER A 298 -3.09 6.83 26.97
N VAL A 299 -3.02 5.58 27.46
CA VAL A 299 -3.45 5.23 28.82
C VAL A 299 -2.62 5.96 29.88
N LEU A 300 -1.31 6.11 29.67
CA LEU A 300 -0.42 6.80 30.60
C LEU A 300 -0.59 8.33 30.61
N THR A 301 -1.06 8.91 29.51
CA THR A 301 -1.10 10.38 29.32
C THR A 301 -2.51 10.97 29.35
N THR A 302 -3.55 10.15 29.19
CA THR A 302 -4.95 10.61 29.18
C THR A 302 -5.46 10.84 30.60
N LYS A 303 -5.88 12.08 30.90
CA LYS A 303 -6.56 12.45 32.16
C LYS A 303 -8.09 12.43 32.01
N GLU A 304 -8.63 12.99 30.92
CA GLU A 304 -10.03 12.85 30.48
C GLU A 304 -10.05 12.86 28.95
N SER A 305 -10.79 11.95 28.31
CA SER A 305 -10.88 11.86 26.84
C SER A 305 -12.19 12.50 26.38
N GLU A 306 -12.16 13.77 25.98
CA GLU A 306 -13.24 14.42 25.24
C GLU A 306 -13.01 14.17 23.74
N VAL A 307 -13.47 13.02 23.26
CA VAL A 307 -13.45 12.67 21.84
C VAL A 307 -14.84 12.92 21.26
N ASP A 308 -14.92 13.59 20.11
CA ASP A 308 -16.18 13.74 19.36
C ASP A 308 -16.63 12.34 18.93
N PRO A 309 -17.77 11.85 19.45
CA PRO A 309 -18.21 10.49 19.22
C PRO A 309 -18.67 10.23 17.78
N SER A 310 -18.86 11.28 16.97
CA SER A 310 -19.12 11.15 15.53
C SER A 310 -17.91 10.61 14.76
N LEU A 311 -16.70 10.77 15.29
CA LEU A 311 -15.44 10.29 14.69
C LEU A 311 -15.14 8.82 15.03
N VAL A 312 -15.86 8.25 15.99
CA VAL A 312 -15.66 6.86 16.48
C VAL A 312 -16.71 5.93 15.86
N ILE A 313 -16.33 4.68 15.59
CA ILE A 313 -17.25 3.67 15.04
C ILE A 313 -18.44 3.45 15.99
N PRO A 314 -19.69 3.34 15.47
CA PRO A 314 -20.89 3.22 16.29
C PRO A 314 -20.84 2.19 17.42
N CYS A 315 -20.23 1.01 17.19
CA CYS A 315 -20.14 -0.05 18.19
C CYS A 315 -19.26 0.30 19.41
N VAL A 316 -18.37 1.28 19.27
CA VAL A 316 -17.43 1.68 20.33
C VAL A 316 -17.91 2.94 21.07
N ARG A 317 -18.95 3.63 20.56
CA ARG A 317 -19.51 4.84 21.20
C ARG A 317 -20.00 4.63 22.63
N GLN A 318 -20.40 3.41 22.97
CA GLN A 318 -20.76 3.03 24.35
C GLN A 318 -19.60 3.16 25.35
N PHE A 319 -18.35 3.16 24.87
CA PHE A 319 -17.14 3.32 25.68
C PHE A 319 -16.63 4.78 25.71
N CYS A 320 -17.34 5.71 25.06
CA CYS A 320 -17.06 7.15 25.16
C CYS A 320 -17.51 7.70 26.52
N SER A 321 -17.01 8.89 26.89
CA SER A 321 -17.36 9.54 28.15
C SER A 321 -18.87 9.90 28.22
N PRO A 322 -19.47 9.98 29.41
CA PRO A 322 -20.90 10.31 29.57
C PRO A 322 -21.29 11.65 28.92
N LYS A 323 -20.44 12.68 29.00
CA LYS A 323 -20.64 13.97 28.32
C LYS A 323 -20.75 13.82 26.80
N SER A 324 -19.84 13.03 26.22
CA SER A 324 -19.81 12.71 24.79
C SER A 324 -21.08 11.96 24.38
N GLN A 325 -21.58 11.04 25.20
CA GLN A 325 -22.84 10.32 24.95
C GLN A 325 -24.07 11.24 24.92
N THR A 326 -24.12 12.27 25.77
CA THR A 326 -25.21 13.26 25.76
C THR A 326 -25.22 14.09 24.46
N GLU A 327 -24.05 14.45 23.92
CA GLU A 327 -23.95 15.11 22.61
C GLU A 327 -24.42 14.23 21.44
N ILE A 328 -24.19 12.91 21.50
CA ILE A 328 -24.71 11.95 20.49
C ILE A 328 -26.23 12.02 20.44
N GLN A 329 -26.87 11.86 21.60
CA GLN A 329 -28.33 11.87 21.69
C GLN A 329 -28.92 13.19 21.17
N LEU A 330 -28.26 14.31 21.44
CA LEU A 330 -28.68 15.61 20.94
C LEU A 330 -28.52 15.72 19.41
N LYS A 331 -27.36 15.34 18.86
CA LYS A 331 -27.10 15.36 17.40
C LYS A 331 -28.04 14.43 16.63
N ASP A 332 -28.26 13.22 17.12
CA ASP A 332 -29.18 12.26 16.47
C ASP A 332 -30.63 12.76 16.49
N THR A 333 -31.06 13.39 17.59
CA THR A 333 -32.39 14.01 17.69
C THR A 333 -32.54 15.17 16.69
N LEU A 334 -31.52 16.01 16.53
CA LEU A 334 -31.52 17.12 15.57
C LEU A 334 -31.49 16.63 14.11
N LEU A 335 -30.72 15.58 13.80
CA LEU A 335 -30.68 14.99 12.47
C LEU A 335 -32.02 14.34 12.10
N HIS A 336 -32.66 13.62 13.02
CA HIS A 336 -33.99 13.08 12.81
C HIS A 336 -35.04 14.19 12.59
N LYS A 337 -34.97 15.27 13.38
CA LYS A 337 -35.88 16.42 13.23
C LYS A 337 -35.69 17.14 11.89
N ASN A 338 -34.44 17.30 11.45
CA ASN A 338 -34.14 17.93 10.16
C ASN A 338 -34.56 17.06 8.97
N ALA A 339 -34.36 15.74 9.05
CA ALA A 339 -34.84 14.78 8.04
C ALA A 339 -36.37 14.82 7.90
N GLN A 340 -37.12 14.90 9.02
CA GLN A 340 -38.57 15.06 9.00
C GLN A 340 -39.03 16.40 8.39
N ILE A 341 -38.29 17.49 8.59
CA ILE A 341 -38.58 18.79 7.98
C ILE A 341 -38.32 18.74 6.46
N THR A 342 -37.29 18.02 6.01
CA THR A 342 -36.98 17.90 4.58
C THR A 342 -38.03 17.05 3.84
N ASP A 343 -38.52 15.98 4.47
CA ASP A 343 -39.62 15.16 3.93
C ASP A 343 -40.96 15.92 3.91
N ASN A 344 -41.27 16.74 4.93
CA ASN A 344 -42.48 17.56 4.90
C ASN A 344 -42.42 18.69 3.86
N SER A 345 -41.25 19.29 3.63
CA SER A 345 -41.08 20.37 2.62
C SER A 345 -41.16 19.88 1.17
N SER A 346 -40.81 18.61 0.92
CA SER A 346 -40.90 18.00 -0.41
C SER A 346 -42.31 17.47 -0.74
N GLY A 347 -43.16 17.29 0.28
CA GLY A 347 -44.59 16.98 0.12
C GLY A 347 -45.47 18.17 -0.24
N THR A 348 -45.06 19.41 0.03
CA THR A 348 -45.89 20.62 -0.18
C THR A 348 -45.71 21.30 -1.53
N GLN A 349 -44.82 20.80 -2.40
CA GLN A 349 -44.57 21.35 -3.74
C GLN A 349 -45.26 20.59 -4.89
N LYS A 350 -46.19 19.68 -4.56
CA LYS A 350 -47.11 19.04 -5.50
C LYS A 350 -48.55 19.41 -5.15
N LEU A 351 -48.95 20.63 -5.47
CA LEU A 351 -50.34 20.99 -5.73
C LEU A 351 -50.39 22.18 -6.68
#